data_AF-A0A7Y5DYH8-F1
#
_entry.id   AF-A0A7Y5DYH8-F1
#
_cell.length_a   1.000
_cell.length_b   1.000
_cell.length_c   1.000
_cell.angle_alpha   90.00
_cell.angle_beta   90.00
_cell.angle_gamma   90.00
#
_symmetry.space_group_name_H-M   'P 1'
#
loop_
_entity.id
_entity.type
_entity.pdbx_description
1 polymer ?
#
loop_
_entity_poly.entity_id
_entity_poly.type
_entity_poly.pdbx_seq_one_letter_code
_entity_poly.pdbx_strand_id
1 'polypeptide(L)'
;MHLAPREIDKLLLHGAGVLAQKRLARGLRLNYPEAVALIATQLLELIRDGKRVAELMDLGRRILGRANVQPGVPELVAEVQVEGTFPDGTKLVTVHHPIALPHGDLTLALHGSFLPVPPPFEDCSGEVAVVPGEIFYAEGDIAIHPGRPRCEVAVENRGDRPIQVGSHYPFDEANTALIFDRALARGKHLDIPAGTAVRFEPGDTKTVRLVAVKGELP
;
A
#
# COMPACT_ATOMS: atom_id res chain seq x y z
N MET A 1 -35.60 -8.02 6.09
CA MET A 1 -34.52 -7.66 5.14
C MET A 1 -33.89 -8.95 4.65
N HIS A 2 -33.57 -9.06 3.36
CA HIS A 2 -32.84 -10.20 2.79
C HIS A 2 -31.35 -9.86 2.77
N LEU A 3 -30.71 -9.84 3.94
CA LEU A 3 -29.31 -9.45 4.08
C LEU A 3 -28.38 -10.56 3.56
N ALA A 4 -27.52 -10.21 2.62
CA ALA A 4 -26.40 -11.04 2.21
C ALA A 4 -25.32 -11.07 3.31
N PRO A 5 -24.46 -12.12 3.36
CA PRO A 5 -23.38 -12.22 4.34
C PRO A 5 -22.49 -10.98 4.40
N ARG A 6 -22.12 -10.42 3.23
CA ARG A 6 -21.32 -9.19 3.13
C ARG A 6 -21.99 -7.97 3.78
N GLU A 7 -23.32 -7.90 3.78
CA GLU A 7 -24.06 -6.79 4.39
C GLU A 7 -24.08 -6.93 5.92
N ILE A 8 -24.13 -8.16 6.43
CA ILE A 8 -23.98 -8.46 7.86
C ILE A 8 -22.58 -8.08 8.32
N ASP A 9 -21.54 -8.42 7.57
CA ASP A 9 -20.16 -8.06 7.91
C ASP A 9 -19.96 -6.53 7.94
N LYS A 10 -20.55 -5.81 6.99
CA LYS A 10 -20.50 -4.34 6.96
C LYS A 10 -21.26 -3.71 8.14
N LEU A 11 -22.34 -4.34 8.59
CA LEU A 11 -23.06 -3.90 9.78
C LEU A 11 -22.22 -4.11 11.05
N LEU A 12 -21.50 -5.24 11.16
CA LEU A 12 -20.56 -5.50 12.27
C LEU A 12 -19.41 -4.50 12.26
N LEU A 13 -18.83 -4.22 11.08
CA LEU A 13 -17.80 -3.19 10.89
C LEU A 13 -18.30 -1.80 11.34
N HIS A 14 -19.50 -1.41 10.90
CA HIS A 14 -20.13 -0.16 11.31
C HIS A 14 -20.35 -0.11 12.83
N GLY A 15 -20.77 -1.22 13.45
CA GLY A 15 -20.90 -1.33 14.91
C GLY A 15 -19.58 -1.08 15.65
N ALA A 16 -18.47 -1.62 15.15
CA ALA A 16 -17.13 -1.35 15.69
C ALA A 16 -16.70 0.11 15.49
N GLY A 17 -17.01 0.71 14.33
CA GLY A 17 -16.75 2.13 14.06
C GLY A 17 -17.53 3.06 14.98
N VAL A 18 -18.82 2.80 15.20
CA VAL A 18 -19.65 3.58 16.14
C VAL A 18 -19.12 3.47 17.57
N LEU A 19 -18.63 2.31 17.98
CA LEU A 19 -17.96 2.15 19.27
C LEU A 19 -16.70 3.02 19.36
N ALA A 20 -15.88 3.04 18.30
CA ALA A 20 -14.70 3.91 18.23
C ALA A 20 -15.07 5.39 18.23
N GLN A 21 -16.11 5.81 17.52
CA GLN A 21 -16.60 7.20 17.53
C GLN A 21 -17.05 7.64 18.93
N LYS A 22 -17.77 6.79 19.67
CA LYS A 22 -18.15 7.07 21.06
C LYS A 22 -16.95 7.22 21.98
N ARG A 23 -15.89 6.44 21.77
CA ARG A 23 -14.63 6.53 22.52
C ARG A 23 -13.88 7.81 22.18
N LEU A 24 -13.80 8.16 20.91
CA LEU A 24 -13.19 9.41 20.43
C LEU A 24 -13.94 10.63 20.97
N ALA A 25 -15.27 10.64 20.90
CA ALA A 25 -16.13 11.76 21.34
C ALA A 25 -16.05 12.07 22.84
N ARG A 26 -15.57 11.12 23.66
CA ARG A 26 -15.29 11.33 25.09
C ARG A 26 -13.80 11.56 25.41
N GLY A 27 -12.97 11.79 24.38
CA GLY A 27 -11.56 12.17 24.53
C GLY A 27 -10.57 11.01 24.62
N LEU A 28 -10.93 9.78 24.24
CA LEU A 28 -9.96 8.67 24.23
C LEU A 28 -9.14 8.66 22.95
N ARG A 29 -7.82 8.45 23.10
CA ARG A 29 -6.91 8.14 22.00
C ARG A 29 -7.14 6.70 21.54
N LEU A 30 -7.46 6.53 20.26
CA LEU A 30 -7.83 5.25 19.67
C LEU A 30 -6.63 4.33 19.47
N ASN A 31 -6.82 3.03 19.68
CA ASN A 31 -5.85 2.01 19.32
C ASN A 31 -6.00 1.56 17.84
N TYR A 32 -5.17 0.62 17.39
CA TYR A 32 -5.17 0.10 16.02
C TYR A 32 -6.55 -0.34 15.51
N PRO A 33 -7.26 -1.31 16.14
CA PRO A 33 -8.54 -1.78 15.61
C PRO A 33 -9.63 -0.69 15.65
N GLU A 34 -9.61 0.21 16.64
CA GLU A 34 -10.56 1.32 16.72
C GLU A 34 -10.35 2.34 15.60
N ALA A 35 -9.10 2.71 15.33
CA ALA A 35 -8.76 3.65 14.27
C ALA A 35 -9.17 3.11 12.90
N VAL A 36 -8.83 1.84 12.60
CA VAL A 36 -9.22 1.17 11.34
C VAL A 36 -10.74 1.09 11.21
N ALA A 37 -11.45 0.67 12.27
CA ALA A 37 -12.90 0.56 12.24
C ALA A 37 -13.59 1.91 12.03
N LEU A 38 -13.11 2.97 12.70
CA LEU A 38 -13.66 4.32 12.54
C LEU A 38 -13.45 4.83 11.11
N ILE A 39 -12.21 4.77 10.59
CA ILE A 39 -11.90 5.23 9.23
C ILE A 39 -12.75 4.46 8.21
N ALA A 40 -12.78 3.13 8.28
CA ALA A 40 -13.56 2.31 7.35
C ALA A 40 -15.06 2.61 7.41
N THR A 41 -15.60 2.84 8.61
CA THR A 41 -17.01 3.20 8.80
C THR A 41 -17.32 4.57 8.21
N GLN A 42 -16.46 5.56 8.43
CA GLN A 42 -16.64 6.90 7.88
C GLN A 42 -16.53 6.91 6.35
N LEU A 43 -15.63 6.12 5.78
CA LEU A 43 -15.59 5.93 4.33
C LEU A 43 -16.92 5.34 3.81
N LEU A 44 -17.51 4.34 4.48
CA LEU A 44 -18.79 3.77 4.07
C LEU A 44 -19.95 4.78 4.14
N GLU A 45 -20.00 5.63 5.17
CA GLU A 45 -21.02 6.67 5.27
C GLU A 45 -20.86 7.72 4.16
N LEU A 46 -19.63 8.17 3.90
CA LEU A 46 -19.37 9.13 2.83
C LEU A 46 -19.64 8.53 1.43
N ILE A 47 -19.42 7.23 1.24
CA ILE A 47 -19.86 6.50 0.04
C ILE A 47 -21.38 6.56 -0.08
N ARG A 48 -22.10 6.34 1.03
CA ARG A 48 -23.56 6.39 1.07
C ARG A 48 -24.10 7.78 0.73
N ASP A 49 -23.35 8.83 1.05
CA ASP A 49 -23.65 10.23 0.70
C ASP A 49 -23.27 10.61 -0.74
N GLY A 50 -22.69 9.68 -1.51
CA GLY A 50 -22.39 9.87 -2.93
C GLY A 50 -21.04 10.53 -3.21
N LYS A 51 -20.10 10.53 -2.26
CA LYS A 51 -18.72 10.97 -2.50
C LYS A 51 -18.02 10.06 -3.52
N ARG A 52 -17.04 10.60 -4.25
CA ARG A 52 -16.28 9.85 -5.27
C ARG A 52 -15.09 9.13 -4.65
N VAL A 53 -14.66 8.02 -5.26
CA VAL A 53 -13.48 7.24 -4.81
C VAL A 53 -12.26 8.13 -4.58
N ALA A 54 -11.89 8.96 -5.57
CA ALA A 54 -10.72 9.83 -5.45
C ALA A 54 -10.84 10.86 -4.31
N GLU A 55 -12.04 11.39 -4.07
CA GLU A 55 -12.28 12.32 -2.96
C GLU A 55 -12.14 11.62 -1.60
N LEU A 56 -12.60 10.38 -1.50
CA LEU A 56 -12.50 9.57 -0.29
C LEU A 56 -11.07 9.17 0.07
N MET A 57 -10.20 8.99 -0.94
CA MET A 57 -8.77 8.75 -0.72
C MET A 57 -8.11 9.93 0.02
N ASP A 58 -8.52 11.15 -0.29
CA ASP A 58 -8.02 12.36 0.37
C ASP A 58 -8.72 12.65 1.71
N LEU A 59 -10.05 12.54 1.75
CA LEU A 59 -10.84 12.75 2.98
C LEU A 59 -10.44 11.75 4.06
N GLY A 60 -10.20 10.49 3.68
CA GLY A 60 -9.79 9.42 4.58
C GLY A 60 -8.53 9.76 5.39
N ARG A 61 -7.60 10.52 4.81
CA ARG A 61 -6.35 10.96 5.46
C ARG A 61 -6.53 12.11 6.44
N ARG A 62 -7.72 12.70 6.47
CA ARG A 62 -8.08 13.83 7.35
C ARG A 62 -8.94 13.39 8.53
N ILE A 63 -9.46 12.16 8.53
CA ILE A 63 -10.39 11.68 9.56
C ILE A 63 -9.72 11.66 10.94
N LEU A 64 -8.55 11.04 11.05
CA LEU A 64 -7.81 10.92 12.31
C LEU A 64 -6.41 11.51 12.16
N GLY A 65 -5.99 12.29 13.15
CA GLY A 65 -4.61 12.72 13.30
C GLY A 65 -3.86 11.92 14.35
N ARG A 66 -2.55 12.16 14.45
CA ARG A 66 -1.67 11.55 15.45
C ARG A 66 -2.13 11.82 16.88
N ALA A 67 -2.69 13.00 17.15
CA ALA A 67 -3.25 13.37 18.47
C ALA A 67 -4.48 12.54 18.87
N ASN A 68 -5.18 11.93 17.90
CA ASN A 68 -6.42 11.18 18.13
C ASN A 68 -6.19 9.69 18.38
N VAL A 69 -4.96 9.21 18.27
CA VAL A 69 -4.60 7.78 18.38
C VAL A 69 -3.46 7.57 19.37
N GLN A 70 -3.28 6.32 19.80
CA GLN A 70 -2.18 5.93 20.68
C GLN A 70 -0.83 5.94 19.91
N PRO A 71 0.31 6.08 20.62
CA PRO A 71 1.64 5.95 20.01
C PRO A 71 1.81 4.63 19.24
N GLY A 72 2.49 4.70 18.08
CA GLY A 72 2.74 3.55 17.21
C GLY A 72 1.56 3.13 16.32
N VAL A 73 0.34 3.62 16.57
CA VAL A 73 -0.80 3.37 15.68
C VAL A 73 -0.59 3.96 14.28
N PRO A 74 -0.09 5.20 14.11
CA PRO A 74 0.17 5.75 12.78
C PRO A 74 1.13 4.89 11.94
N GLU A 75 2.10 4.26 12.60
CA GLU A 75 3.12 3.41 11.98
C GLU A 75 2.58 2.00 11.66
N LEU A 76 1.63 1.50 12.44
CA LEU A 76 0.93 0.23 12.21
C LEU A 76 -0.10 0.31 11.07
N VAL A 77 -0.80 1.44 10.93
CA VAL A 77 -1.88 1.61 9.94
C VAL A 77 -1.30 2.14 8.62
N ALA A 78 -0.68 1.25 7.83
CA ALA A 78 -0.15 1.59 6.51
C ALA A 78 -1.25 2.00 5.53
N GLU A 79 -2.38 1.32 5.55
CA GLU A 79 -3.56 1.65 4.75
C GLU A 79 -4.85 1.10 5.37
N VAL A 80 -5.97 1.72 5.00
CA VAL A 80 -7.31 1.21 5.30
C VAL A 80 -8.06 1.01 3.99
N GLN A 81 -8.59 -0.20 3.81
CA GLN A 81 -9.32 -0.60 2.61
C GLN A 81 -10.77 -0.89 2.95
N VAL A 82 -11.70 -0.36 2.15
CA VAL A 82 -13.11 -0.70 2.27
C VAL A 82 -13.81 -0.68 0.92
N GLU A 83 -14.61 -1.71 0.67
CA GLU A 83 -15.55 -1.71 -0.45
C GLU A 83 -16.92 -1.20 -0.01
N GLY A 84 -17.51 -0.29 -0.78
CA GLY A 84 -18.85 0.23 -0.56
C GLY A 84 -19.64 0.33 -1.86
N THR A 85 -20.97 0.46 -1.75
CA THR A 85 -21.86 0.58 -2.90
C THR A 85 -22.09 2.05 -3.24
N PHE A 86 -21.41 2.52 -4.28
CA PHE A 86 -21.59 3.85 -4.84
C PHE A 86 -22.83 3.88 -5.76
N PRO A 87 -23.29 5.08 -6.19
CA PRO A 87 -24.34 5.20 -7.20
C PRO A 87 -24.05 4.43 -8.50
N ASP A 88 -22.78 4.22 -8.85
CA ASP A 88 -22.31 3.49 -10.03
C ASP A 88 -21.82 2.05 -9.70
N GLY A 89 -22.26 1.49 -8.57
CA GLY A 89 -21.95 0.13 -8.13
C GLY A 89 -20.82 0.03 -7.12
N THR A 90 -20.43 -1.20 -6.77
CA THR A 90 -19.41 -1.44 -5.74
C THR A 90 -18.02 -1.02 -6.22
N LYS A 91 -17.28 -0.27 -5.40
CA LYS A 91 -15.88 0.11 -5.65
C LYS A 91 -15.05 -0.08 -4.38
N LEU A 92 -13.78 -0.41 -4.57
CA LEU A 92 -12.77 -0.41 -3.51
C LEU A 92 -12.24 1.02 -3.29
N VAL A 93 -12.16 1.42 -2.04
CA VAL A 93 -11.45 2.63 -1.60
C VAL A 93 -10.28 2.20 -0.74
N THR A 94 -9.08 2.67 -1.10
CA THR A 94 -7.86 2.48 -0.32
C THR A 94 -7.33 3.83 0.12
N VAL A 95 -7.21 4.02 1.44
CA VAL A 95 -6.62 5.22 2.02
C VAL A 95 -5.23 4.85 2.52
N HIS A 96 -4.20 5.33 1.82
CA HIS A 96 -2.81 5.14 2.22
C HIS A 96 -2.40 6.14 3.29
N HIS A 97 -1.68 5.68 4.31
CA HIS A 97 -1.22 6.46 5.47
C HIS A 97 -2.31 7.40 6.02
N PRO A 98 -3.43 6.84 6.51
CA PRO A 98 -4.60 7.62 6.90
C PRO A 98 -4.35 8.53 8.12
N ILE A 99 -3.31 8.28 8.91
CA ILE A 99 -2.99 9.02 10.14
C ILE A 99 -1.64 9.73 9.95
N ALA A 100 -1.59 10.68 9.02
CA ALA A 100 -0.36 11.41 8.70
C ALA A 100 -0.30 12.80 9.35
N LEU A 101 -1.47 13.41 9.60
CA LEU A 101 -1.58 14.77 10.12
C LEU A 101 -1.44 14.82 11.64
N PRO A 102 -0.96 15.94 12.23
CA PRO A 102 -0.96 16.11 13.69
C PRO A 102 -2.36 15.97 14.28
N HIS A 103 -3.35 16.62 13.66
CA HIS A 103 -4.75 16.56 14.04
C HIS A 103 -5.62 16.13 12.86
N GLY A 104 -6.67 15.35 13.17
CA GLY A 104 -7.75 15.05 12.24
C GLY A 104 -8.88 16.08 12.32
N ASP A 105 -9.73 16.06 11.31
CA ASP A 105 -11.02 16.73 11.28
C ASP A 105 -12.02 15.87 12.07
N LEU A 106 -12.28 16.24 13.32
CA LEU A 106 -13.19 15.51 14.20
C LEU A 106 -14.66 15.64 13.78
N THR A 107 -15.02 16.67 13.03
CA THR A 107 -16.35 16.78 12.42
C THR A 107 -16.50 15.71 11.35
N LEU A 108 -15.46 15.47 10.56
CA LEU A 108 -15.41 14.37 9.60
C LEU A 108 -15.36 13.00 10.30
N ALA A 109 -14.60 12.85 11.39
CA ALA A 109 -14.51 11.59 12.14
C ALA A 109 -15.83 11.15 12.79
N LEU A 110 -16.67 12.12 13.13
CA LEU A 110 -17.96 11.92 13.79
C LEU A 110 -19.14 12.13 12.83
N HIS A 111 -18.89 12.21 11.51
CA HIS A 111 -19.94 12.41 10.52
C HIS A 111 -20.98 11.27 10.60
N GLY A 112 -22.25 11.63 10.51
CA GLY A 112 -23.40 10.71 10.63
C GLY A 112 -23.64 10.12 12.02
N SER A 113 -22.76 10.34 13.01
CA SER A 113 -22.88 9.72 14.34
C SER A 113 -23.82 10.47 15.30
N PHE A 114 -24.09 11.75 15.02
CA PHE A 114 -24.81 12.68 15.91
C PHE A 114 -24.18 12.84 17.31
N LEU A 115 -22.92 12.43 17.48
CA LEU A 115 -22.16 12.67 18.70
C LEU A 115 -21.62 14.10 18.73
N PRO A 116 -21.50 14.72 19.91
CA PRO A 116 -20.86 16.01 20.04
C PRO A 116 -19.37 15.89 19.67
N VAL A 117 -18.86 16.88 18.94
CA VAL A 117 -17.43 16.98 18.64
C VAL A 117 -16.69 17.35 19.93
N PRO A 118 -15.72 16.55 20.39
CA PRO A 118 -14.97 16.86 21.60
C PRO A 118 -14.01 18.05 21.36
N PRO A 119 -13.49 18.66 22.43
CA PRO A 119 -12.39 19.61 22.32
C PRO A 119 -11.19 19.01 21.57
N PRO A 120 -10.35 19.83 20.93
CA PRO A 120 -9.10 19.37 20.32
C PRO A 120 -8.23 18.59 21.32
N PHE A 121 -7.60 17.53 20.83
CA PHE A 121 -6.68 16.72 21.62
C PHE A 121 -5.34 17.45 21.75
N GLU A 122 -4.69 17.29 22.90
CA GLU A 122 -3.32 17.77 23.11
C GLU A 122 -2.34 17.09 22.13
N ASP A 123 -1.37 17.87 21.67
CA ASP A 123 -0.34 17.42 20.73
C ASP A 123 0.49 16.27 21.28
N CYS A 124 0.92 15.37 20.39
CA CYS A 124 1.87 14.31 20.71
C CYS A 124 3.34 14.74 20.52
N SER A 125 3.63 16.03 20.40
CA SER A 125 4.94 16.58 19.99
C SER A 125 6.10 16.30 20.97
N GLY A 126 5.85 15.64 22.10
CA GLY A 126 6.86 15.20 23.06
C GLY A 126 6.90 13.69 23.33
N GLU A 127 6.09 12.88 22.65
CA GLU A 127 6.09 11.43 22.85
C GLU A 127 7.16 10.75 21.97
N VAL A 128 7.92 9.82 22.55
CA VAL A 128 8.90 9.04 21.80
C VAL A 128 8.18 8.24 20.72
N ALA A 129 8.61 8.39 19.46
CA ALA A 129 8.07 7.61 18.36
C ALA A 129 8.31 6.11 18.62
N VAL A 130 7.25 5.37 18.92
CA VAL A 130 7.28 3.92 19.05
C VAL A 130 6.92 3.33 17.69
N VAL A 131 7.79 2.47 17.15
CA VAL A 131 7.53 1.77 15.89
C VAL A 131 7.40 0.27 16.19
N PRO A 132 6.19 -0.26 16.39
CA PRO A 132 6.01 -1.68 16.66
C PRO A 132 6.51 -2.54 15.49
N GLY A 133 7.39 -3.49 15.78
CA GLY A 133 7.99 -4.36 14.76
C GLY A 133 9.15 -3.70 13.99
N GLU A 134 9.73 -2.62 14.53
CA GLU A 134 10.94 -2.02 13.96
C GLU A 134 12.05 -3.06 13.77
N ILE A 135 12.67 -3.02 12.59
CA ILE A 135 13.77 -3.92 12.23
C ILE A 135 15.08 -3.17 12.43
N PHE A 136 15.87 -3.64 13.40
CA PHE A 136 17.26 -3.22 13.56
C PHE A 136 18.15 -4.10 12.68
N TYR A 137 18.88 -3.48 11.76
CA TYR A 137 19.82 -4.17 10.88
C TYR A 137 21.19 -3.51 10.95
N ALA A 138 22.23 -4.29 10.64
CA ALA A 138 23.60 -3.78 10.59
C ALA A 138 23.79 -2.87 9.36
N GLU A 139 24.69 -1.90 9.48
CA GLU A 139 25.12 -1.10 8.33
C GLU A 139 25.88 -1.96 7.31
N GLY A 140 25.74 -1.62 6.02
CA GLY A 140 26.44 -2.25 4.91
C GLY A 140 25.52 -2.81 3.83
N ASP A 141 26.13 -3.31 2.75
CA ASP A 141 25.43 -3.85 1.59
C ASP A 141 25.51 -5.38 1.54
N ILE A 142 24.45 -6.02 1.08
CA ILE A 142 24.43 -7.46 0.81
C ILE A 142 24.79 -7.70 -0.66
N ALA A 143 25.96 -8.31 -0.90
CA ALA A 143 26.37 -8.69 -2.24
C ALA A 143 25.48 -9.81 -2.80
N ILE A 144 24.71 -9.51 -3.85
CA ILE A 144 23.96 -10.52 -4.59
C ILE A 144 24.87 -11.28 -5.56
N HIS A 145 24.66 -12.60 -5.65
CA HIS A 145 25.38 -13.51 -6.55
C HIS A 145 26.92 -13.44 -6.45
N PRO A 146 27.53 -13.57 -5.26
CA PRO A 146 28.98 -13.46 -5.11
C PRO A 146 29.71 -14.54 -5.93
N GLY A 147 30.74 -14.12 -6.67
CA GLY A 147 31.59 -15.01 -7.46
C GLY A 147 30.95 -15.61 -8.71
N ARG A 148 29.73 -15.20 -9.10
CA ARG A 148 29.11 -15.70 -10.34
C ARG A 148 29.60 -14.93 -11.56
N PRO A 149 29.83 -15.60 -12.71
CA PRO A 149 30.16 -14.93 -13.96
C PRO A 149 29.05 -13.98 -14.41
N ARG A 150 29.45 -12.77 -14.83
CA ARG A 150 28.54 -11.70 -15.29
C ARG A 150 28.90 -11.25 -16.69
N CYS A 151 27.92 -10.77 -17.44
CA CYS A 151 28.14 -10.03 -18.67
C CYS A 151 27.16 -8.88 -18.81
N GLU A 152 27.51 -7.89 -19.61
CA GLU A 152 26.62 -6.78 -19.96
C GLU A 152 26.10 -6.97 -21.38
N VAL A 153 24.81 -6.70 -21.58
CA VAL A 153 24.14 -6.81 -22.88
C VAL A 153 23.31 -5.57 -23.10
N ALA A 154 23.52 -4.89 -24.23
CA ALA A 154 22.66 -3.82 -24.70
C ALA A 154 21.38 -4.41 -25.30
N VAL A 155 20.23 -3.95 -24.82
CA VAL A 155 18.91 -4.46 -25.17
C VAL A 155 18.04 -3.32 -25.66
N GLU A 156 17.54 -3.44 -26.88
CA GLU A 156 16.64 -2.47 -27.52
C GLU A 156 15.23 -3.08 -27.66
N ASN A 157 14.20 -2.36 -27.24
CA ASN A 157 12.81 -2.77 -27.49
C ASN A 157 12.30 -2.18 -28.81
N ARG A 158 12.16 -3.02 -29.83
CA ARG A 158 11.57 -2.63 -31.13
C ARG A 158 10.06 -2.89 -31.24
N GLY A 159 9.45 -3.32 -30.14
CA GLY A 159 8.00 -3.49 -30.05
C GLY A 159 7.26 -2.16 -29.90
N ASP A 160 5.95 -2.23 -30.07
CA ASP A 160 5.00 -1.13 -29.87
C ASP A 160 4.41 -1.09 -28.46
N ARG A 161 4.83 -2.02 -27.59
CA ARG A 161 4.33 -2.21 -26.23
C ARG A 161 5.49 -2.32 -25.24
N PRO A 162 5.27 -1.92 -23.98
CA PRO A 162 6.26 -2.09 -22.93
C PRO A 162 6.51 -3.56 -22.62
N ILE A 163 7.76 -3.90 -22.35
CA ILE A 163 8.19 -5.25 -22.00
C ILE A 163 8.92 -5.19 -20.66
N GLN A 164 8.57 -6.10 -19.75
CA GLN A 164 9.20 -6.20 -18.43
C GLN A 164 9.71 -7.62 -18.22
N VAL A 165 11.00 -7.76 -17.90
CA VAL A 165 11.67 -9.05 -17.72
C VAL A 165 12.08 -9.20 -16.26
N GLY A 166 11.63 -10.28 -15.62
CA GLY A 166 11.89 -10.56 -14.21
C GLY A 166 13.30 -11.07 -13.93
N SER A 167 13.73 -10.94 -12.67
CA SER A 167 15.07 -11.30 -12.19
C SER A 167 15.57 -12.68 -12.62
N HIS A 168 14.73 -13.72 -12.56
CA HIS A 168 15.12 -15.12 -12.81
C HIS A 168 14.61 -15.70 -14.13
N TYR A 169 14.03 -14.86 -14.98
CA TYR A 169 13.57 -15.32 -16.28
C TYR A 169 14.79 -15.64 -17.19
N PRO A 170 14.80 -16.78 -17.90
CA PRO A 170 15.86 -17.10 -18.86
C PRO A 170 15.97 -15.99 -19.91
N PHE A 171 17.06 -15.21 -19.85
CA PHE A 171 17.07 -13.94 -20.58
C PHE A 171 17.10 -14.16 -22.09
N ASP A 172 17.66 -15.27 -22.56
CA ASP A 172 17.64 -15.68 -23.97
C ASP A 172 16.24 -16.02 -24.49
N GLU A 173 15.27 -16.34 -23.63
CA GLU A 173 13.88 -16.62 -24.00
C GLU A 173 12.98 -15.38 -23.93
N ALA A 174 13.52 -14.20 -23.56
CA ALA A 174 12.73 -12.98 -23.41
C ALA A 174 12.01 -12.61 -24.72
N ASN A 175 10.95 -11.80 -24.63
CA ASN A 175 10.13 -11.43 -25.78
C ASN A 175 10.97 -11.08 -27.03
N THR A 176 10.59 -11.62 -28.19
CA THR A 176 11.34 -11.49 -29.46
C THR A 176 11.44 -10.06 -29.99
N ALA A 177 10.57 -9.16 -29.53
CA ALA A 177 10.66 -7.72 -29.81
C ALA A 177 11.86 -7.04 -29.12
N LEU A 178 12.46 -7.68 -28.11
CA LEU A 178 13.73 -7.25 -27.53
C LEU A 178 14.89 -7.75 -28.37
N ILE A 179 15.64 -6.81 -28.94
CA ILE A 179 16.79 -7.04 -29.80
C ILE A 179 18.07 -6.91 -28.97
N PHE A 180 18.80 -8.02 -28.90
CA PHE A 180 20.08 -8.15 -28.23
C PHE A 180 20.78 -9.45 -28.65
N ASP A 181 22.02 -9.65 -28.21
CA ASP A 181 22.74 -10.89 -28.45
C ASP A 181 22.21 -12.03 -27.55
N ARG A 182 21.37 -12.87 -28.15
CA ARG A 182 20.76 -14.04 -27.50
C ARG A 182 21.80 -15.11 -27.13
N ALA A 183 22.88 -15.24 -27.90
CA ALA A 183 23.93 -16.21 -27.60
C ALA A 183 24.69 -15.82 -26.33
N LEU A 184 24.95 -14.51 -26.15
CA LEU A 184 25.54 -13.99 -24.91
C LEU A 184 24.61 -14.16 -23.69
N ALA A 185 23.30 -14.11 -23.88
CA ALA A 185 22.30 -14.24 -22.82
C ALA A 185 21.98 -15.69 -22.41
N ARG A 186 22.43 -16.68 -23.18
CA ARG A 186 22.07 -18.09 -22.97
C ARG A 186 22.48 -18.61 -21.61
N GLY A 187 21.53 -19.21 -20.89
CA GLY A 187 21.77 -19.76 -19.54
C GLY A 187 22.04 -18.68 -18.48
N LYS A 188 21.60 -17.44 -18.72
CA LYS A 188 21.74 -16.31 -17.79
C LYS A 188 20.39 -15.66 -17.51
N HIS A 189 20.33 -14.96 -16.39
CA HIS A 189 19.19 -14.14 -15.97
C HIS A 189 19.68 -12.77 -15.50
N LEU A 190 18.77 -11.83 -15.22
CA LEU A 190 19.14 -10.48 -14.80
C LEU A 190 19.85 -10.50 -13.43
N ASP A 191 20.98 -9.81 -13.32
CA ASP A 191 21.74 -9.64 -12.08
C ASP A 191 21.15 -8.51 -11.22
N ILE A 192 19.93 -8.74 -10.74
CA ILE A 192 19.13 -7.81 -9.95
C ILE A 192 18.55 -8.53 -8.71
N PRO A 193 18.07 -7.80 -7.69
CA PRO A 193 17.43 -8.42 -6.53
C PRO A 193 16.29 -9.36 -6.93
N ALA A 194 16.19 -10.52 -6.27
CA ALA A 194 15.16 -11.51 -6.55
C ALA A 194 13.75 -10.91 -6.42
N GLY A 195 12.85 -11.27 -7.35
CA GLY A 195 11.48 -10.74 -7.41
C GLY A 195 11.34 -9.39 -8.12
N THR A 196 12.44 -8.67 -8.40
CA THR A 196 12.40 -7.42 -9.20
C THR A 196 12.46 -7.69 -10.71
N ALA A 197 12.34 -6.64 -11.51
CA ALA A 197 12.33 -6.72 -12.97
C ALA A 197 12.93 -5.46 -13.61
N VAL A 198 13.39 -5.58 -14.86
CA VAL A 198 13.77 -4.45 -15.71
C VAL A 198 12.68 -4.21 -16.75
N ARG A 199 12.26 -2.95 -16.87
CA ARG A 199 11.24 -2.50 -17.82
C ARG A 199 11.87 -1.77 -19.00
N PHE A 200 11.41 -2.09 -20.20
CA PHE A 200 11.79 -1.51 -21.48
C PHE A 200 10.54 -0.91 -22.13
N GLU A 201 10.52 0.41 -22.30
CA GLU A 201 9.44 1.08 -23.06
C GLU A 201 9.64 0.87 -24.57
N PRO A 202 8.61 1.10 -25.41
CA PRO A 202 8.78 1.07 -26.87
C PRO A 202 9.90 2.02 -27.34
N GLY A 203 10.87 1.51 -28.10
CA GLY A 203 12.04 2.26 -28.59
C GLY A 203 13.17 2.46 -27.56
N ASP A 204 12.99 1.98 -26.33
CA ASP A 204 13.97 2.11 -25.25
C ASP A 204 15.19 1.21 -25.50
N THR A 205 16.39 1.70 -25.17
CA THR A 205 17.64 0.95 -25.24
C THR A 205 18.37 1.03 -23.90
N LYS A 206 18.60 -0.12 -23.25
CA LYS A 206 19.27 -0.21 -21.96
C LYS A 206 20.33 -1.28 -21.95
N THR A 207 21.46 -1.00 -21.31
CA THR A 207 22.46 -2.02 -21.00
C THR A 207 22.09 -2.68 -19.68
N VAL A 208 21.91 -4.00 -19.70
CA VAL A 208 21.61 -4.81 -18.50
C VAL A 208 22.75 -5.74 -18.16
N ARG A 209 22.93 -6.02 -16.86
CA ARG A 209 23.84 -7.06 -16.38
C ARG A 209 23.09 -8.38 -16.27
N LEU A 210 23.72 -9.43 -16.80
CA LEU A 210 23.24 -10.80 -16.71
C LEU A 210 24.21 -11.64 -15.88
N VAL A 211 23.69 -12.59 -15.13
CA VAL A 211 24.43 -13.54 -14.30
C VAL A 211 24.05 -14.97 -14.67
N ALA A 212 25.02 -15.89 -14.63
CA ALA A 212 24.79 -17.30 -14.93
C ALA A 212 23.80 -17.96 -13.96
N VAL A 213 22.87 -18.75 -14.51
CA VAL A 213 22.02 -19.66 -13.75
C VAL A 213 22.89 -20.71 -13.04
N LYS A 214 22.49 -21.15 -11.84
CA LYS A 214 23.13 -22.23 -11.08
C LYS A 214 22.06 -23.24 -10.67
N GLY A 215 22.42 -24.52 -10.65
CA GLY A 215 21.50 -25.64 -10.42
C GLY A 215 21.21 -26.39 -11.72
N GLU A 216 20.65 -27.59 -11.61
CA GLU A 216 20.14 -28.32 -12.77
C GLU A 216 18.80 -27.72 -13.19
N LEU A 217 18.61 -27.53 -14.51
CA LEU A 217 17.29 -27.23 -15.06
C LEU A 217 16.46 -28.53 -14.93
N PRO A 218 15.29 -28.50 -14.25
CA PRO A 218 14.43 -29.68 -14.12
C PRO A 218 13.90 -30.18 -15.47
#